data_AF-A0A3E3IF36-F1
#
_entry.id   AF-A0A3E3IF36-F1
#
_cell.length_a   1.000
_cell.length_b   1.000
_cell.length_c   1.000
_cell.angle_alpha   90.00
_cell.angle_beta   90.00
_cell.angle_gamma   90.00
#
_symmetry.space_group_name_H-M   'P 1'
#
loop_
_entity.id
_entity.type
_entity.pdbx_description
1 polymer ?
#
loop_
_entity_poly.entity_id
_entity_poly.type
_entity_poly.pdbx_seq_one_letter_code
_entity_poly.pdbx_strand_id
1 'polypeptide(L)'
;MKMDCFAAKVCLRDQTKILIGGLCISGAVPELLRRCRKLEDGTLPVNTVVGIDRAMAQMLDTLQMEGVFAAGAAASSPEASARFAKAGWRTGGVIGIPGTPPESADDQMERTKDGLYLFSRAGGPGFAAAVSKKQAIYLSEISLTAPPHEFCREIQVLAAHGYLAVFDGIGYQAKCILAVGAGQHRFWLES
;
A
#
# COMPACT_ATOMS: atom_id res chain seq x y z
N MET A 1 11.05 9.14 17.30
CA MET A 1 11.71 8.12 16.46
C MET A 1 11.93 8.74 15.08
N LYS A 2 13.12 8.63 14.48
CA LYS A 2 13.35 9.17 13.13
C LYS A 2 12.88 8.14 12.10
N MET A 3 11.72 8.39 11.51
CA MET A 3 11.12 7.55 10.47
C MET A 3 11.73 7.90 9.11
N ASP A 4 11.82 6.89 8.26
CA ASP A 4 12.23 6.96 6.86
C ASP A 4 11.23 6.17 6.01
N CYS A 5 11.37 6.26 4.69
CA CYS A 5 10.52 5.53 3.77
C CYS A 5 11.30 4.90 2.61
N PHE A 6 10.69 3.89 2.02
CA PHE A 6 11.17 3.26 0.79
C PHE A 6 10.00 3.08 -0.17
N ALA A 7 10.31 3.09 -1.46
CA ALA A 7 9.36 2.78 -2.52
C ALA A 7 10.10 2.11 -3.69
N ALA A 8 9.45 1.16 -4.35
CA ALA A 8 9.97 0.49 -5.53
C ALA A 8 8.84 0.18 -6.51
N LYS A 9 9.19 0.17 -7.80
CA LYS A 9 8.39 -0.45 -8.85
C LYS A 9 9.01 -1.80 -9.17
N VAL A 10 8.24 -2.86 -9.06
CA VAL A 10 8.65 -4.24 -9.36
C VAL A 10 7.84 -4.72 -10.54
N CYS A 11 8.50 -5.28 -11.55
CA CYS A 11 7.82 -5.99 -12.63
C CYS A 11 7.94 -7.49 -12.33
N LEU A 12 6.81 -8.16 -12.14
CA LEU A 12 6.76 -9.60 -11.95
C LEU A 12 7.01 -10.34 -13.27
N ARG A 13 7.30 -11.63 -13.18
CA ARG A 13 7.55 -12.49 -14.35
C ARG A 13 6.41 -12.50 -15.36
N ASP A 14 5.17 -12.40 -14.86
CA ASP A 14 3.93 -12.34 -15.65
C ASP A 14 3.61 -10.94 -16.20
N GLN A 15 4.57 -10.00 -16.16
CA GLN A 15 4.42 -8.60 -16.57
C GLN A 15 3.47 -7.76 -15.70
N THR A 16 2.99 -8.31 -14.57
CA THR A 16 2.26 -7.51 -13.60
C THR A 16 3.20 -6.52 -12.93
N LYS A 17 2.80 -5.25 -12.91
CA LYS A 17 3.55 -4.19 -12.24
C LYS A 17 3.06 -4.08 -10.81
N ILE A 18 3.98 -4.09 -9.86
CA ILE A 18 3.73 -3.90 -8.44
C ILE A 18 4.41 -2.61 -7.98
N LEU A 19 3.64 -1.73 -7.38
CA LEU A 19 4.13 -0.61 -6.61
C LEU A 19 4.21 -1.08 -5.16
N ILE A 20 5.39 -1.03 -4.55
CA ILE A 20 5.61 -1.46 -3.17
C ILE A 20 6.33 -0.36 -2.39
N GLY A 21 5.94 -0.14 -1.15
CA GLY A 21 6.58 0.88 -0.32
C GLY A 21 6.15 0.80 1.13
N GLY A 22 6.81 1.58 1.98
CA GLY A 22 6.55 1.52 3.40
C GLY A 22 7.35 2.51 4.24
N LEU A 23 7.02 2.51 5.53
CA LEU A 23 7.61 3.32 6.58
C LEU A 23 8.54 2.44 7.42
N CYS A 24 9.74 2.91 7.67
CA CYS A 24 10.78 2.15 8.37
C CYS A 24 11.76 3.05 9.13
N ILE A 25 12.71 2.46 9.85
CA ILE A 25 13.89 3.17 10.37
C ILE A 25 14.89 3.46 9.24
N SER A 26 15.61 4.58 9.30
CA SER A 26 16.54 5.00 8.24
C SER A 26 17.58 3.96 7.83
N GLY A 27 18.06 3.12 8.76
CA GLY A 27 19.04 2.07 8.45
C GLY A 27 18.50 0.91 7.62
N ALA A 28 17.18 0.73 7.54
CA ALA A 28 16.56 -0.43 6.89
C ALA A 28 16.36 -0.26 5.37
N VAL A 29 16.36 0.98 4.86
CA VAL A 29 16.01 1.29 3.46
C VAL A 29 16.81 0.47 2.43
N PRO A 30 18.16 0.36 2.50
CA PRO A 30 18.92 -0.38 1.49
C PRO A 30 18.54 -1.87 1.43
N GLU A 31 18.30 -2.48 2.59
CA GLU A 31 17.91 -3.89 2.68
C GLU A 31 16.48 -4.13 2.18
N LEU A 32 15.56 -3.21 2.49
CA LEU A 32 14.18 -3.27 2.01
C LEU A 32 14.12 -3.17 0.48
N LEU A 33 14.87 -2.25 -0.12
CA LEU A 33 14.98 -2.15 -1.58
C LEU A 33 15.64 -3.39 -2.21
N ARG A 34 16.56 -4.07 -1.51
CA ARG A 34 17.13 -5.35 -1.96
C ARG A 34 16.09 -6.47 -1.91
N ARG A 35 15.25 -6.51 -0.86
CA ARG A 35 14.15 -7.48 -0.71
C ARG A 35 13.07 -7.29 -1.76
N CYS A 36 12.68 -6.04 -2.07
CA CYS A 36 11.73 -5.75 -3.14
C CYS A 36 12.17 -6.34 -4.49
N ARG A 37 13.46 -6.29 -4.83
CA ARG A 37 13.99 -6.87 -6.08
C ARG A 37 13.83 -8.38 -6.17
N LYS A 38 13.81 -9.09 -5.04
CA LYS A 38 13.58 -10.55 -5.03
C LYS A 38 12.16 -10.93 -5.45
N LEU A 39 11.23 -9.97 -5.45
CA LEU A 39 9.85 -10.19 -5.87
C LEU A 39 9.71 -10.30 -7.40
N GLU A 40 10.70 -9.86 -8.18
CA GLU A 40 10.67 -9.88 -9.66
C GLU A 40 10.42 -11.29 -10.24
N ASP A 41 10.85 -12.34 -9.53
CA ASP A 41 10.64 -13.73 -9.91
C ASP A 41 9.22 -14.27 -9.62
N GLY A 42 8.39 -13.49 -8.92
CA GLY A 42 7.04 -13.87 -8.53
C GLY A 42 6.01 -13.75 -9.65
N THR A 43 4.78 -14.17 -9.34
CA THR A 43 3.58 -14.06 -10.18
C THR A 43 2.36 -13.80 -9.29
N LEU A 44 1.30 -13.21 -9.85
CA LEU A 44 0.03 -13.06 -9.14
C LEU A 44 -1.04 -14.02 -9.68
N PRO A 45 -1.79 -14.71 -8.79
CA PRO A 45 -2.88 -15.57 -9.22
C PRO A 45 -4.10 -14.72 -9.59
N VAL A 46 -4.23 -14.37 -10.87
CA VAL A 46 -5.30 -13.51 -11.43
C VAL A 46 -6.69 -14.19 -11.50
N ASN A 47 -6.95 -15.17 -10.65
CA ASN A 47 -8.17 -15.96 -10.64
C ASN A 47 -9.32 -15.24 -9.91
N THR A 48 -9.01 -14.60 -8.78
CA THR A 48 -9.94 -13.86 -7.92
C THR A 48 -9.26 -12.63 -7.32
N VAL A 49 -10.04 -11.60 -6.99
CA VAL A 49 -9.53 -10.39 -6.32
C VAL A 49 -8.92 -10.72 -4.96
N VAL A 50 -9.58 -11.56 -4.17
CA VAL A 50 -9.08 -12.04 -2.87
C VAL A 50 -7.76 -12.82 -3.01
N GLY A 51 -7.61 -13.59 -4.09
CA GLY A 51 -6.38 -14.31 -4.38
C GLY A 51 -5.21 -13.37 -4.68
N ILE A 52 -5.46 -12.29 -5.42
CA ILE A 52 -4.48 -11.24 -5.69
C ILE A 52 -4.06 -10.55 -4.38
N ASP A 53 -5.02 -10.11 -3.58
CA ASP A 53 -4.73 -9.43 -2.30
C ASP A 53 -3.94 -10.33 -1.36
N ARG A 54 -4.34 -11.60 -1.22
CA ARG A 54 -3.62 -12.57 -0.40
C ARG A 54 -2.17 -12.76 -0.89
N ALA A 55 -1.97 -12.89 -2.19
CA ALA A 55 -0.64 -13.06 -2.76
C ALA A 55 0.23 -11.80 -2.56
N MET A 56 -0.34 -10.59 -2.73
CA MET A 56 0.36 -9.34 -2.44
C MET A 56 0.70 -9.21 -0.95
N ALA A 57 -0.20 -9.60 -0.04
CA ALA A 57 0.08 -9.60 1.39
C ALA A 57 1.23 -10.57 1.74
N GLN A 58 1.26 -11.76 1.14
CA GLN A 58 2.39 -12.69 1.27
C GLN A 58 3.70 -12.13 0.68
N MET A 59 3.63 -11.32 -0.38
CA MET A 59 4.82 -10.62 -0.89
C MET A 59 5.33 -9.58 0.12
N LEU A 60 4.44 -8.90 0.86
CA LEU A 60 4.85 -7.97 1.93
C LEU A 60 5.63 -8.67 3.04
N ASP A 61 5.39 -9.96 3.31
CA ASP A 61 6.16 -10.71 4.32
C ASP A 61 7.65 -10.83 3.98
N THR A 62 8.02 -10.72 2.70
CA THR A 62 9.45 -10.65 2.32
C THR A 62 10.15 -9.43 2.90
N LEU A 63 9.39 -8.39 3.25
CA LEU A 63 9.85 -7.17 3.89
C LEU A 63 9.90 -7.26 5.41
N GLN A 64 9.51 -8.40 6.01
CA GLN A 64 9.53 -8.58 7.46
C GLN A 64 10.95 -8.44 8.00
N MET A 65 11.17 -7.38 8.76
CA MET A 65 12.38 -7.13 9.51
C MET A 65 12.11 -6.14 10.64
N GLU A 66 12.99 -6.13 11.63
CA GLU A 66 12.93 -5.13 12.69
C GLU A 66 13.02 -3.71 12.11
N GLY A 67 12.17 -2.81 12.63
CA GLY A 67 12.15 -1.41 12.22
C GLY A 67 11.32 -1.11 10.97
N VAL A 68 10.47 -2.03 10.49
CA VAL A 68 9.39 -1.71 9.54
C VAL A 68 8.10 -1.44 10.31
N PHE A 69 7.51 -0.27 10.09
CA PHE A 69 6.31 0.19 10.80
C PHE A 69 5.02 -0.08 10.03
N ALA A 70 5.08 0.01 8.71
CA ALA A 70 3.99 -0.30 7.80
C ALA A 70 4.55 -0.51 6.39
N ALA A 71 3.93 -1.40 5.63
CA ALA A 71 4.20 -1.58 4.21
C ALA A 71 2.90 -1.79 3.45
N GLY A 72 2.92 -1.48 2.16
CA GLY A 72 1.79 -1.64 1.29
C GLY A 72 2.20 -1.91 -0.15
N ALA A 73 1.30 -2.56 -0.87
CA ALA A 73 1.50 -2.90 -2.27
C ALA A 73 0.21 -2.66 -3.07
N ALA A 74 0.40 -2.15 -4.28
CA ALA A 74 -0.63 -2.02 -5.30
C ALA A 74 -0.14 -2.69 -6.58
N ALA A 75 -1.02 -3.38 -7.29
CA ALA A 75 -0.78 -4.05 -8.55
C ALA A 75 -1.44 -3.33 -9.72
N SER A 76 -0.87 -3.52 -10.90
CA SER A 76 -1.43 -3.17 -12.19
C SER A 76 -1.14 -4.31 -13.15
N SER A 77 -2.19 -5.00 -13.57
CA SER A 77 -2.13 -6.12 -14.51
C SER A 77 -3.18 -5.93 -15.58
N PRO A 78 -2.80 -5.75 -16.87
CA PRO A 78 -3.76 -5.62 -17.96
C PRO A 78 -4.71 -6.81 -18.06
N GLU A 79 -4.21 -8.03 -17.83
CA GLU A 79 -5.00 -9.27 -17.85
C GLU A 79 -6.04 -9.26 -16.72
N ALA A 80 -5.60 -9.01 -15.48
CA ALA A 80 -6.50 -8.96 -14.33
C ALA A 80 -7.54 -7.84 -14.49
N SER A 81 -7.12 -6.66 -14.94
CA SER A 81 -8.02 -5.53 -15.18
C SER A 81 -9.07 -5.86 -16.23
N ALA A 82 -8.70 -6.48 -17.35
CA ALA A 82 -9.66 -6.90 -18.38
C ALA A 82 -10.66 -7.94 -17.85
N ARG A 83 -10.21 -8.87 -16.99
CA ARG A 83 -11.05 -9.89 -16.37
C ARG A 83 -12.05 -9.29 -15.38
N PHE A 84 -11.57 -8.47 -14.43
CA PHE A 84 -12.39 -8.00 -13.31
C PHE A 84 -13.24 -6.77 -13.66
N ALA A 85 -12.81 -5.93 -14.61
CA ALA A 85 -13.63 -4.80 -15.07
C ALA A 85 -14.98 -5.25 -15.63
N LYS A 86 -15.02 -6.36 -16.36
CA LYS A 86 -16.27 -6.94 -16.90
C LYS A 86 -17.24 -7.38 -15.82
N ALA A 87 -16.72 -7.82 -14.67
CA ALA A 87 -17.50 -8.32 -13.56
C ALA A 87 -17.76 -7.26 -12.49
N GLY A 88 -17.33 -6.00 -12.70
CA GLY A 88 -17.53 -4.89 -11.76
C GLY A 88 -16.69 -4.98 -10.49
N TRP A 89 -15.65 -5.82 -10.46
CA TRP A 89 -14.78 -5.99 -9.30
C TRP A 89 -13.55 -5.09 -9.38
N ARG A 90 -12.99 -4.75 -8.21
CA ARG A 90 -11.69 -4.10 -8.05
C ARG A 90 -11.01 -4.53 -6.75
N THR A 91 -9.69 -4.52 -6.72
CA THR A 91 -8.90 -4.57 -5.47
C THR A 91 -8.58 -3.14 -5.01
N GLY A 92 -8.28 -3.01 -3.73
CA GLY A 92 -7.78 -1.77 -3.11
C GLY A 92 -6.27 -1.72 -2.91
N GLY A 93 -5.60 -2.86 -3.12
CA GLY A 93 -4.23 -3.09 -2.72
C GLY A 93 -4.20 -3.63 -1.31
N VAL A 94 -2.99 -3.84 -0.81
CA VAL A 94 -2.77 -4.34 0.56
C VAL A 94 -1.93 -3.35 1.34
N ILE A 95 -2.22 -3.25 2.63
CA ILE A 95 -1.45 -2.46 3.59
C ILE A 95 -1.46 -3.18 4.93
N GLY A 96 -0.35 -3.11 5.66
CA GLY A 96 -0.22 -3.81 6.94
C GLY A 96 1.15 -3.66 7.55
N ILE A 97 1.38 -4.43 8.61
CA ILE A 97 2.69 -4.62 9.22
C ILE A 97 3.24 -5.96 8.70
N PRO A 98 4.38 -5.98 7.99
CA PRO A 98 4.99 -7.23 7.52
C PRO A 98 5.22 -8.24 8.65
N GLY A 99 4.86 -9.50 8.42
CA GLY A 99 4.93 -10.57 9.42
C GLY A 99 3.70 -10.71 10.32
N THR A 100 2.69 -9.86 10.17
CA THR A 100 1.36 -10.06 10.77
C THR A 100 0.50 -10.91 9.83
N PRO A 101 -0.30 -11.88 10.34
CA PRO A 101 -1.20 -12.66 9.50
C PRO A 101 -2.11 -11.77 8.63
N PRO A 102 -2.30 -12.10 7.34
CA PRO A 102 -3.17 -11.32 6.48
C PRO A 102 -4.64 -11.53 6.83
N GLU A 103 -5.36 -10.43 7.01
CA GLU A 103 -6.79 -10.40 7.30
C GLU A 103 -7.53 -9.56 6.26
N SER A 104 -8.82 -9.83 6.07
CA SER A 104 -9.65 -9.00 5.20
C SER A 104 -9.91 -7.66 5.87
N ALA A 105 -9.88 -6.58 5.07
CA ALA A 105 -10.26 -5.25 5.54
C ALA A 105 -11.71 -5.24 6.06
N ASP A 106 -11.94 -4.59 7.18
CA ASP A 106 -13.23 -4.44 7.86
C ASP A 106 -13.63 -2.97 8.09
N ASP A 107 -12.93 -2.05 7.39
CA ASP A 107 -13.11 -0.60 7.43
C ASP A 107 -12.87 0.00 8.83
N GLN A 108 -12.10 -0.68 9.68
CA GLN A 108 -11.71 -0.16 10.98
C GLN A 108 -10.37 0.57 10.95
N MET A 109 -10.26 1.53 11.87
CA MET A 109 -9.05 2.29 12.12
C MET A 109 -8.28 1.64 13.25
N GLU A 110 -7.07 1.18 12.96
CA GLU A 110 -6.18 0.55 13.92
C GLU A 110 -5.06 1.50 14.34
N ARG A 111 -4.64 1.43 15.60
CA ARG A 111 -3.45 2.13 16.07
C ARG A 111 -2.31 1.15 16.25
N THR A 112 -1.26 1.31 15.45
CA THR A 112 -0.06 0.48 15.54
C THR A 112 0.72 0.78 16.82
N LYS A 113 1.55 -0.18 17.26
CA LYS A 113 2.47 -0.01 18.41
C LYS A 113 3.44 1.16 18.24
N ASP A 114 3.78 1.48 16.99
CA ASP A 114 4.71 2.55 16.61
C ASP A 114 4.02 3.92 16.48
N GLY A 115 2.72 3.99 16.79
CA GLY A 115 1.96 5.24 16.87
C GLY A 115 1.33 5.72 15.56
N LEU A 116 1.42 4.93 14.49
CA LEU A 116 0.69 5.16 13.24
C LEU A 116 -0.77 4.75 13.38
N TYR A 117 -1.65 5.47 12.68
CA TYR A 117 -3.01 5.01 12.38
C TYR A 117 -3.00 4.28 11.05
N LEU A 118 -3.52 3.06 11.02
CA LEU A 118 -3.66 2.21 9.84
C LEU A 118 -5.15 2.03 9.53
N PHE A 119 -5.49 2.18 8.27
CA PHE A 119 -6.84 1.99 7.76
C PHE A 119 -6.79 1.22 6.45
N SER A 120 -7.68 0.25 6.29
CA SER A 120 -7.85 -0.47 5.05
C SER A 120 -9.34 -0.65 4.77
N ARG A 121 -9.72 -0.64 3.49
CA ARG A 121 -11.10 -0.84 3.04
C ARG A 121 -11.17 -1.91 1.97
N ALA A 122 -12.25 -2.69 1.97
CA ALA A 122 -12.54 -3.61 0.88
C ALA A 122 -12.64 -2.86 -0.46
N GLY A 123 -11.76 -3.19 -1.42
CA GLY A 123 -11.66 -2.46 -2.69
C GLY A 123 -11.01 -1.07 -2.59
N GLY A 124 -10.40 -0.73 -1.45
CA GLY A 124 -9.46 0.38 -1.27
C GLY A 124 -10.06 1.78 -1.18
N PRO A 125 -9.24 2.79 -0.85
CA PRO A 125 -7.80 2.68 -0.61
C PRO A 125 -7.45 2.15 0.78
N GLY A 126 -6.15 1.90 0.99
CA GLY A 126 -5.56 1.71 2.31
C GLY A 126 -4.54 2.80 2.62
N PHE A 127 -4.40 3.18 3.89
CA PHE A 127 -3.36 4.13 4.32
C PHE A 127 -2.80 3.82 5.72
N ALA A 128 -1.58 4.29 5.96
CA ALA A 128 -0.98 4.39 7.28
C ALA A 128 -0.44 5.82 7.48
N ALA A 129 -0.70 6.44 8.63
CA ALA A 129 -0.38 7.86 8.84
C ALA A 129 0.05 8.18 10.29
N ALA A 130 1.10 8.97 10.42
CA ALA A 130 1.57 9.55 11.68
C ALA A 130 0.81 10.87 11.96
N VAL A 131 -0.41 10.74 12.47
CA VAL A 131 -1.34 11.87 12.69
C VAL A 131 -2.10 11.74 14.01
N SER A 132 -2.82 12.79 14.40
CA SER A 132 -3.78 12.69 15.51
C SER A 132 -4.97 11.81 15.14
N LYS A 133 -5.70 11.30 16.15
CA LYS A 133 -6.93 10.51 15.93
C LYS A 133 -7.96 11.24 15.08
N LYS A 134 -8.13 12.55 15.31
CA LYS A 134 -9.09 13.39 14.58
C LYS A 134 -8.73 13.48 13.09
N GLN A 135 -7.44 13.65 12.79
CA GLN A 135 -6.95 13.66 11.41
C GLN A 135 -7.05 12.28 10.76
N ALA A 136 -6.80 11.19 11.49
CA ALA A 136 -6.98 9.83 10.98
C ALA A 136 -8.44 9.59 10.57
N ILE A 137 -9.41 9.95 11.43
CA ILE A 137 -10.85 9.86 11.14
C ILE A 137 -11.19 10.67 9.89
N TYR A 138 -10.72 11.93 9.82
CA TYR A 138 -10.91 12.77 8.65
C TYR A 138 -10.36 12.11 7.37
N LEU A 139 -9.13 11.57 7.42
CA LEU A 139 -8.53 10.84 6.29
C LEU A 139 -9.41 9.64 5.88
N SER A 140 -9.93 8.84 6.82
CA SER A 140 -10.83 7.74 6.46
C SER A 140 -12.10 8.23 5.76
N GLU A 141 -12.70 9.33 6.21
CA GLU A 141 -13.92 9.88 5.61
C GLU A 141 -13.68 10.39 4.19
N ILE A 142 -12.61 11.17 3.96
CA ILE A 142 -12.32 11.69 2.62
C ILE A 142 -11.85 10.60 1.66
N SER A 143 -11.27 9.50 2.14
CA SER A 143 -10.89 8.37 1.30
C SER A 143 -12.09 7.71 0.57
N LEU A 144 -13.30 7.99 1.05
CA LEU A 144 -14.55 7.52 0.46
C LEU A 144 -14.97 8.32 -0.77
N THR A 145 -14.61 9.60 -0.83
CA THR A 145 -15.18 10.56 -1.79
C THR A 145 -14.12 11.24 -2.65
N ALA A 146 -12.92 11.45 -2.12
CA ALA A 146 -11.85 12.15 -2.82
C ALA A 146 -11.24 11.26 -3.91
N PRO A 147 -10.97 11.83 -5.11
CA PRO A 147 -10.13 11.17 -6.11
C PRO A 147 -8.75 10.79 -5.53
N PRO A 148 -8.13 9.69 -6.00
CA PRO A 148 -6.86 9.20 -5.45
C PRO A 148 -5.75 10.26 -5.33
N HIS A 149 -5.64 11.15 -6.32
CA HIS A 149 -4.62 12.19 -6.33
C HIS A 149 -4.87 13.27 -5.28
N GLU A 150 -6.14 13.63 -5.06
CA GLU A 150 -6.54 14.61 -4.05
C GLU A 150 -6.32 14.05 -2.65
N PHE A 151 -6.73 12.79 -2.42
CA PHE A 151 -6.43 12.09 -1.18
C PHE A 151 -4.93 12.05 -0.87
N CYS A 152 -4.11 11.68 -1.86
CA CYS A 152 -2.66 11.59 -1.67
C CYS A 152 -2.01 12.96 -1.39
N ARG A 153 -2.56 14.07 -1.92
CA ARG A 153 -2.11 15.42 -1.56
C ARG A 153 -2.52 15.78 -0.13
N GLU A 154 -3.73 15.41 0.28
CA GLU A 154 -4.24 15.73 1.61
C GLU A 154 -3.46 14.99 2.72
N ILE A 155 -3.23 13.69 2.55
CA ILE A 155 -2.41 12.91 3.51
C ILE A 155 -0.97 13.43 3.59
N GLN A 156 -0.40 13.90 2.47
CA GLN A 156 0.94 14.51 2.44
C GLN A 156 1.07 15.79 3.27
N VAL A 157 -0.02 16.55 3.37
CA VAL A 157 -0.08 17.79 4.17
C VAL A 157 -0.27 17.44 5.64
N LEU A 158 -1.24 16.56 5.94
CA LEU A 158 -1.61 16.24 7.32
C LEU A 158 -0.58 15.37 8.05
N ALA A 159 0.08 14.45 7.33
CA ALA A 159 0.93 13.41 7.88
C ALA A 159 2.41 13.61 7.51
N ALA A 160 2.91 14.85 7.64
CA ALA A 160 4.27 15.24 7.25
C ALA A 160 5.40 14.42 7.90
N HIS A 161 5.13 13.76 9.03
CA HIS A 161 6.10 12.92 9.74
C HIS A 161 6.17 11.48 9.23
N GLY A 162 5.15 11.00 8.52
CA GLY A 162 5.08 9.61 8.08
C GLY A 162 3.72 9.30 7.47
N TYR A 163 3.70 8.89 6.21
CA TYR A 163 2.48 8.41 5.56
C TYR A 163 2.79 7.34 4.51
N LEU A 164 1.80 6.50 4.27
CA LEU A 164 1.70 5.54 3.17
C LEU A 164 0.25 5.55 2.71
N ALA A 165 0.01 5.65 1.41
CA ALA A 165 -1.29 5.54 0.77
C ALA A 165 -1.19 4.59 -0.42
N VAL A 166 -2.15 3.67 -0.52
CA VAL A 166 -2.17 2.58 -1.50
C VAL A 166 -3.50 2.59 -2.23
N PHE A 167 -3.42 2.64 -3.55
CA PHE A 167 -4.54 2.53 -4.48
C PHE A 167 -4.17 1.53 -5.56
N ASP A 168 -4.97 0.50 -5.74
CA ASP A 168 -4.71 -0.55 -6.72
C ASP A 168 -5.21 -0.20 -8.13
N GLY A 169 -4.58 -0.81 -9.12
CA GLY A 169 -4.87 -0.62 -10.54
C GLY A 169 -5.68 -1.74 -11.18
N ILE A 170 -6.09 -2.76 -10.44
CA ILE A 170 -6.82 -3.92 -10.95
C ILE A 170 -8.33 -3.75 -10.72
N GLY A 171 -9.06 -3.75 -11.84
CA GLY A 171 -10.52 -3.75 -11.87
C GLY A 171 -11.16 -2.48 -12.43
N TYR A 172 -12.44 -2.29 -12.15
CA TYR A 172 -13.22 -1.19 -12.71
C TYR A 172 -12.77 0.19 -12.21
N GLN A 173 -12.45 1.10 -13.15
CA GLN A 173 -11.99 2.48 -12.89
C GLN A 173 -10.83 2.60 -11.89
N ALA A 174 -10.03 1.54 -11.77
CA ALA A 174 -8.92 1.45 -10.83
C ALA A 174 -7.72 2.32 -11.27
N LYS A 175 -6.94 2.81 -10.29
CA LYS A 175 -5.74 3.63 -10.53
C LYS A 175 -4.63 3.12 -9.62
N CYS A 176 -3.57 2.59 -10.23
CA CYS A 176 -2.42 2.07 -9.49
C CYS A 176 -1.56 3.23 -8.99
N ILE A 177 -1.67 3.57 -7.71
CA ILE A 177 -0.91 4.65 -7.07
C ILE A 177 -0.38 4.16 -5.72
N LEU A 178 0.90 4.44 -5.47
CA LEU A 178 1.50 4.33 -4.14
C LEU A 178 2.19 5.65 -3.80
N ALA A 179 1.76 6.29 -2.73
CA ALA A 179 2.39 7.48 -2.19
C ALA A 179 2.92 7.20 -0.79
N VAL A 180 4.19 7.50 -0.54
CA VAL A 180 4.80 7.26 0.77
C VAL A 180 5.80 8.36 1.09
N GLY A 181 5.85 8.81 2.34
CA GLY A 181 6.80 9.84 2.75
C GLY A 181 7.06 9.84 4.24
N ALA A 182 8.28 10.22 4.61
CA ALA A 182 8.73 10.38 5.98
C ALA A 182 9.80 11.46 6.03
N GLY A 183 9.59 12.48 6.86
CA GLY A 183 10.50 13.63 6.94
C GLY A 183 10.65 14.36 5.59
N GLN A 184 11.86 14.35 5.03
CA GLN A 184 12.18 15.01 3.75
C GLN A 184 12.02 14.08 2.53
N HIS A 185 11.91 12.77 2.73
CA HIS A 185 11.77 11.81 1.64
C HIS A 185 10.30 11.59 1.31
N ARG A 186 9.97 11.69 0.02
CA ARG A 186 8.62 11.52 -0.50
C ARG A 186 8.72 10.81 -1.85
N PHE A 187 7.91 9.78 -2.03
CA PHE A 187 7.79 9.03 -3.26
C PHE A 187 6.34 9.03 -3.71
N TRP A 188 6.15 9.21 -5.01
CA TRP A 188 4.86 9.09 -5.69
C TRP A 188 5.08 8.16 -6.87
N LEU A 189 4.52 6.96 -6.81
CA LEU A 189 4.62 5.95 -7.85
C LEU A 189 3.24 5.75 -8.49
N GLU A 190 3.25 5.69 -9.82
CA GLU A 190 2.08 5.33 -10.64
C GLU A 190 2.49 4.31 -11.70
N SER A 191 1.54 3.49 -12.15
CA SER A 191 1.77 2.42 -13.11
C SER A 191 0.80 2.43 -14.28
#